data_AF-A0A938GCZ9-F1
#
_entry.id   AF-A0A938GCZ9-F1
#
_cell.length_a   1.000
_cell.length_b   1.000
_cell.length_c   1.000
_cell.angle_alpha   90.00
_cell.angle_beta   90.00
_cell.angle_gamma   90.00
#
_symmetry.space_group_name_H-M   'P 1'
#
loop_
_entity.id
_entity.type
_entity.pdbx_description
1 polymer ?
#
loop_
_entity_poly.entity_id
_entity_poly.type
_entity_poly.pdbx_seq_one_letter_code
_entity_poly.pdbx_strand_id
1 'polypeptide(L)'
;MKTAREQRPNGFTLIDPRYSLFAPYLQSPSVYQCPSDRAMPGESPPLAKKVRSYSLNWFLGWAELANVPPLSDHLLFRKSSDLSLGPPSGVFAFLDVRRESICWPTFMVDMSPERATRMRMFPASYHDRSAMLGFADGHTESRKWSDSRTLSPASVNFHNHDTASPNNPDITWLQQRATIRK
;
A
#
# COMPACT_ATOMS: atom_id res chain seq x y z
N MET A 1 -19.78 -3.45 -12.90
CA MET A 1 -18.69 -3.03 -13.81
C MET A 1 -19.06 -1.69 -14.45
N LYS A 2 -18.58 -0.57 -13.89
CA LYS A 2 -18.70 0.78 -14.48
C LYS A 2 -17.33 1.46 -14.39
N THR A 3 -16.66 1.48 -15.54
CA THR A 3 -15.61 2.39 -16.04
C THR A 3 -14.53 2.88 -15.06
N ALA A 4 -13.32 2.33 -15.24
CA ALA A 4 -12.04 2.75 -14.65
C ALA A 4 -11.47 4.07 -15.20
N ARG A 5 -12.33 4.97 -15.70
CA ARG A 5 -11.94 6.30 -16.13
C ARG A 5 -12.80 7.29 -15.35
N GLU A 6 -12.14 8.17 -14.61
CA GLU A 6 -12.68 9.49 -14.21
C GLU A 6 -13.38 9.66 -12.83
N GLN A 7 -12.89 9.04 -11.75
CA GLN A 7 -13.06 9.65 -10.42
C GLN A 7 -11.78 9.57 -9.59
N ARG A 8 -11.11 10.72 -9.41
CA ARG A 8 -10.14 10.86 -8.31
C ARG A 8 -10.95 10.69 -7.02
N PRO A 9 -10.59 9.75 -6.12
CA PRO A 9 -11.36 9.54 -4.90
C PRO A 9 -11.36 10.84 -4.10
N ASN A 10 -12.55 11.38 -3.85
CA ASN A 10 -12.80 12.47 -2.90
C ASN A 10 -13.30 11.87 -1.57
N GLY A 11 -13.32 12.64 -0.48
CA GLY A 11 -13.68 12.10 0.84
C GLY A 11 -15.04 11.41 0.86
N PHE A 12 -15.98 11.84 0.01
CA PHE A 12 -17.30 11.22 -0.12
C PHE A 12 -17.25 9.83 -0.75
N THR A 13 -16.34 9.57 -1.70
CA THR A 13 -16.21 8.22 -2.29
C THR A 13 -15.75 7.15 -1.28
N LEU A 14 -15.06 7.53 -0.20
CA LEU A 14 -14.58 6.58 0.81
C LEU A 14 -15.69 6.09 1.75
N ILE A 15 -16.73 6.91 1.94
CA ILE A 15 -17.84 6.65 2.86
C ILE A 15 -19.15 6.31 2.12
N ASP A 16 -19.12 6.29 0.79
CA ASP A 16 -20.25 5.90 -0.05
C ASP A 16 -20.15 4.41 -0.41
N PRO A 17 -21.14 3.57 -0.04
CA PRO A 17 -21.13 2.14 -0.31
C PRO A 17 -21.17 1.78 -1.80
N ARG A 18 -21.46 2.74 -2.69
CA ARG A 18 -21.37 2.54 -4.14
C ARG A 18 -19.92 2.49 -4.63
N TYR A 19 -18.98 3.04 -3.87
CA TYR A 19 -17.57 3.21 -4.26
C TYR A 19 -16.58 2.55 -3.29
N SER A 20 -16.95 2.33 -2.03
CA SER A 20 -16.09 1.76 -1.00
C SER A 20 -16.78 0.62 -0.26
N LEU A 21 -16.14 -0.55 -0.24
CA LEU A 21 -16.63 -1.70 0.56
C LEU A 21 -16.48 -1.47 2.07
N PHE A 22 -15.63 -0.54 2.49
CA PHE A 22 -15.47 -0.16 3.89
C PHE A 22 -16.52 0.84 4.36
N ALA A 23 -17.25 1.50 3.44
CA ALA A 23 -18.22 2.53 3.79
C ALA A 23 -19.22 2.08 4.87
N PRO A 24 -19.86 0.89 4.82
CA PRO A 24 -20.80 0.48 5.87
C PRO A 24 -20.21 0.42 7.29
N TYR A 25 -18.89 0.29 7.41
CA TYR A 25 -18.18 0.17 8.68
C TYR A 25 -17.48 1.48 9.09
N LEU A 26 -17.02 2.26 8.13
CA LEU A 26 -16.22 3.47 8.33
C LEU A 26 -16.88 4.67 7.64
N GLN A 27 -17.65 5.42 8.42
CA GLN A 27 -18.44 6.57 7.96
C GLN A 27 -17.73 7.92 8.13
N SER A 28 -16.56 7.95 8.77
CA SER A 28 -15.77 9.18 8.90
C SER A 28 -14.60 9.17 7.91
N PRO A 29 -14.55 10.10 6.94
CA PRO A 29 -13.43 10.19 6.00
C PRO A 29 -12.08 10.44 6.69
N SER A 30 -12.06 11.05 7.87
CA SER A 30 -10.82 11.35 8.60
C SER A 30 -10.08 10.10 9.07
N VAL A 31 -10.78 8.96 9.24
CA VAL A 31 -10.16 7.67 9.66
C VAL A 31 -9.17 7.17 8.60
N TYR A 32 -9.35 7.55 7.34
CA TYR A 32 -8.47 7.10 6.26
C TYR A 32 -7.16 7.89 6.20
N GLN A 33 -6.99 8.96 6.97
CA GLN A 33 -5.83 9.84 6.90
C GLN A 33 -4.97 9.75 8.16
N CYS A 34 -3.66 9.59 7.98
CA CYS A 34 -2.71 9.63 9.07
C CYS A 34 -2.50 11.07 9.56
N PRO A 35 -2.57 11.36 10.87
CA PRO A 35 -2.31 12.70 11.41
C PRO A 35 -0.87 13.21 11.21
N SER A 36 0.08 12.30 10.98
CA SER A 36 1.49 12.63 10.71
C SER A 36 1.76 12.87 9.22
N ASP A 37 0.82 12.52 8.35
CA ASP A 37 0.87 12.81 6.93
C ASP A 37 0.43 14.27 6.68
N ARG A 38 1.33 15.20 7.01
CA ARG A 38 1.14 16.64 6.81
C ARG A 38 1.80 17.07 5.50
N ALA A 39 1.21 18.06 4.83
CA ALA A 39 1.86 18.70 3.68
C ALA A 39 3.08 19.49 4.16
N MET A 40 4.15 19.51 3.36
CA MET A 40 5.34 20.30 3.68
C MET A 40 5.07 21.79 3.40
N PRO A 41 5.65 22.72 4.19
CA PRO A 41 5.55 24.14 3.90
C PRO A 41 6.13 24.45 2.50
N GLY A 42 5.34 25.10 1.64
CA GLY A 42 5.77 25.43 0.26
C GLY A 42 5.42 24.39 -0.81
N GLU A 43 4.82 23.25 -0.44
CA GLU A 43 4.13 22.39 -1.41
C GLU A 43 2.88 23.13 -1.93
N SER A 44 2.98 23.71 -3.14
CA SER A 44 1.82 24.27 -3.85
C SER A 44 0.74 23.19 -4.02
N PRO A 45 -0.52 23.43 -3.60
CA PRO A 45 -1.60 22.49 -3.89
C PRO A 45 -1.86 22.53 -5.41
N PRO A 46 -2.10 21.38 -6.09
CA PRO A 46 -3.49 21.01 -6.35
C PRO A 46 -3.68 19.51 -6.65
N LEU A 47 -3.52 18.64 -5.66
CA LEU A 47 -3.86 17.22 -5.83
C LEU A 47 -4.96 16.87 -4.86
N ALA A 48 -6.20 17.16 -5.30
CA ALA A 48 -7.47 16.66 -4.77
C ALA A 48 -7.35 16.12 -3.34
N LYS A 49 -7.35 17.01 -2.34
CA LYS A 49 -7.42 16.73 -0.89
C LYS A 49 -7.13 15.25 -0.59
N LYS A 50 -5.84 14.83 -0.61
CA LYS A 50 -5.43 13.41 -0.42
C LYS A 50 -6.33 12.77 0.64
N VAL A 51 -7.21 11.88 0.20
CA VAL A 51 -8.35 11.43 1.01
C VAL A 51 -7.99 10.28 1.95
N ARG A 52 -6.80 9.69 1.76
CA ARG A 52 -6.31 8.60 2.59
C ARG A 52 -4.78 8.56 2.62
N SER A 53 -4.21 7.93 3.64
CA SER A 53 -2.78 7.68 3.81
C SER A 53 -2.39 6.22 3.75
N TYR A 54 -3.38 5.31 3.78
CA TYR A 54 -3.18 3.86 3.88
C TYR A 54 -3.56 3.15 2.58
N SER A 55 -2.90 2.03 2.30
CA SER A 55 -3.26 1.10 1.22
C SER A 55 -3.32 -0.33 1.73
N LEU A 56 -4.23 -1.13 1.17
CA LEU A 56 -4.37 -2.56 1.44
C LEU A 56 -3.20 -3.33 0.81
N ASN A 57 -2.78 -4.44 1.39
CA ASN A 57 -1.83 -5.34 0.76
C ASN A 57 -2.36 -5.88 -0.59
N TRP A 58 -1.50 -5.84 -1.62
CA TRP A 58 -1.76 -6.37 -2.95
C TRP A 58 -2.24 -7.81 -3.00
N PHE A 59 -1.75 -8.67 -2.09
CA PHE A 59 -2.09 -10.08 -2.04
C PHE A 59 -3.39 -10.38 -1.27
N LEU A 60 -4.07 -9.37 -0.71
CA LEU A 60 -5.39 -9.53 -0.10
C LEU A 60 -6.51 -9.21 -1.11
N GLY A 61 -6.53 -9.98 -2.20
CA GLY A 61 -7.60 -9.96 -3.22
C GLY A 61 -7.43 -8.96 -4.37
N TRP A 62 -6.57 -7.94 -4.27
CA TRP A 62 -6.42 -6.96 -5.35
C TRP A 62 -5.70 -7.52 -6.59
N ALA A 63 -4.68 -8.36 -6.42
CA ALA A 63 -3.91 -8.90 -7.55
C ALA A 63 -4.80 -9.58 -8.61
N GLU A 64 -5.87 -10.24 -8.18
CA GLU A 64 -6.86 -10.90 -9.05
C GLU A 64 -7.63 -9.87 -9.89
N LEU A 65 -8.05 -8.76 -9.27
CA LEU A 65 -8.78 -7.67 -9.94
C LEU A 65 -7.92 -6.91 -10.96
N ALA A 66 -6.61 -6.86 -10.72
CA ALA A 66 -5.66 -6.18 -11.61
C ALA A 66 -5.24 -7.03 -12.83
N ASN A 67 -5.73 -8.27 -12.95
CA ASN A 67 -5.31 -9.25 -13.96
C ASN A 67 -3.79 -9.41 -14.05
N VAL A 68 -3.10 -9.17 -12.93
CA VAL A 68 -1.66 -9.41 -12.83
C VAL A 68 -1.50 -10.91 -12.61
N PRO A 69 -0.70 -11.61 -13.43
CA PRO A 69 -0.52 -13.04 -13.28
C PRO A 69 -0.15 -13.34 -11.82
N PRO A 70 -0.86 -14.26 -11.15
CA PRO A 70 -0.43 -14.70 -9.84
C PRO A 70 1.00 -15.19 -10.00
N LEU A 71 1.91 -14.61 -9.21
CA LEU A 71 3.26 -15.14 -9.07
C LEU A 71 3.07 -16.60 -8.68
N SER A 72 3.47 -17.52 -9.56
CA SER A 72 3.01 -18.90 -9.55
C SER A 72 3.31 -19.60 -8.22
N ASP A 73 4.36 -19.15 -7.55
CA ASP A 73 4.91 -19.61 -6.29
C ASP A 73 4.39 -18.89 -5.03
N HIS A 74 3.57 -17.84 -5.14
CA HIS A 74 3.06 -17.09 -3.99
C HIS A 74 1.53 -17.15 -3.88
N LEU A 75 1.03 -17.11 -2.64
CA LEU A 75 -0.40 -17.20 -2.36
C LEU A 75 -1.10 -15.86 -2.63
N LEU A 76 -2.33 -15.95 -3.14
CA LEU A 76 -3.26 -14.84 -3.22
C LEU A 76 -4.42 -15.15 -2.27
N PHE A 77 -4.56 -14.35 -1.23
CA PHE A 77 -5.60 -14.52 -0.22
C PHE A 77 -6.90 -13.92 -0.75
N ARG A 78 -7.87 -14.77 -1.08
CA ARG A 78 -9.19 -14.37 -1.62
C ARG A 78 -10.22 -14.22 -0.52
N LYS A 79 -10.06 -14.99 0.55
CA LYS A 79 -10.94 -15.00 1.73
C LYS A 79 -10.10 -15.04 3.00
N SER A 80 -10.69 -14.59 4.11
CA SER A 80 -10.00 -14.58 5.40
C SER A 80 -9.50 -15.95 5.83
N SER A 81 -10.20 -17.04 5.47
CA SER A 81 -9.74 -18.40 5.79
C SER A 81 -8.44 -18.77 5.07
N ASP A 82 -8.08 -18.12 3.96
CA ASP A 82 -6.81 -18.40 3.28
C ASP A 82 -5.61 -17.96 4.15
N LEU A 83 -5.82 -17.02 5.08
CA LEU A 83 -4.78 -16.59 6.02
C LEU A 83 -4.40 -17.70 7.01
N SER A 84 -5.21 -18.77 7.15
CA SER A 84 -4.83 -19.92 7.97
C SER A 84 -3.76 -20.81 7.31
N LEU A 85 -3.40 -20.55 6.05
CA LEU A 85 -2.33 -21.26 5.34
C LEU A 85 -0.91 -20.80 5.77
N GLY A 86 -0.81 -19.70 6.52
CA GLY A 86 0.40 -19.23 7.17
C GLY A 86 0.10 -18.57 8.51
N PRO A 87 1.09 -17.99 9.20
CA PRO A 87 0.83 -17.18 10.39
C PRO A 87 0.21 -15.84 9.98
N PRO A 88 -1.04 -15.50 10.38
CA PRO A 88 -1.65 -14.21 10.01
C PRO A 88 -0.88 -13.00 10.56
N SER A 89 -0.16 -13.18 11.67
CA SER A 89 0.78 -12.20 12.23
C SER A 89 1.98 -11.92 11.32
N GLY A 90 2.26 -12.78 10.33
CA GLY A 90 3.34 -12.58 9.36
C GLY A 90 2.93 -11.80 8.11
N VAL A 91 1.63 -11.53 7.92
CA VAL A 91 1.11 -10.89 6.69
C VAL A 91 0.54 -9.52 7.04
N PHE A 92 1.08 -8.45 6.45
CA PHE A 92 0.50 -7.13 6.65
C PHE A 92 -0.81 -7.01 5.87
N ALA A 93 -1.81 -6.37 6.47
CA ALA A 93 -3.07 -6.04 5.83
C ALA A 93 -3.07 -4.62 5.27
N PHE A 94 -2.61 -3.65 6.05
CA PHE A 94 -2.53 -2.24 5.66
C PHE A 94 -1.14 -1.66 5.95
N LEU A 95 -0.73 -0.70 5.12
CA LEU A 95 0.53 0.02 5.25
C LEU A 95 0.33 1.50 4.94
N ASP A 96 1.02 2.36 5.69
CA ASP A 96 1.14 3.79 5.40
C ASP A 96 1.92 4.03 4.11
N VAL A 97 1.37 4.86 3.23
CA VAL A 97 1.98 5.19 1.95
C VAL A 97 2.38 6.66 1.91
N ARG A 98 3.56 6.90 1.35
CA ARG A 98 4.07 8.23 1.04
C ARG A 98 3.04 9.03 0.25
N ARG A 99 2.88 10.31 0.59
CA ARG A 99 1.95 11.25 -0.04
C ARG A 99 2.07 11.35 -1.54
N GLU A 100 3.28 11.45 -2.05
CA GLU A 100 3.52 11.56 -3.49
C GLU A 100 3.28 10.22 -4.20
N SER A 101 3.38 9.10 -3.47
CA SER A 101 3.31 7.75 -4.04
C SER A 101 1.94 7.09 -4.00
N ILE A 102 1.02 7.57 -3.15
CA ILE A 102 -0.29 6.94 -3.03
C ILE A 102 -1.08 7.14 -4.33
N CYS A 103 -1.64 6.06 -4.86
CA CYS A 103 -2.40 6.12 -6.11
C CYS A 103 -3.54 5.10 -6.07
N TRP A 104 -3.19 3.81 -5.98
CA TRP A 104 -4.14 2.72 -5.92
C TRP A 104 -4.58 2.39 -4.49
N PRO A 105 -5.74 1.72 -4.29
CA PRO A 105 -6.20 1.26 -2.98
C PRO A 105 -5.32 0.18 -2.37
N THR A 106 -4.33 -0.28 -3.12
CA THR A 106 -3.41 -1.34 -2.77
C THR A 106 -1.99 -0.83 -2.72
N PHE A 107 -1.14 -1.48 -1.93
CA PHE A 107 0.30 -1.30 -1.89
C PHE A 107 0.96 -2.46 -2.64
N MET A 108 1.56 -2.14 -3.79
CA MET A 108 2.22 -3.11 -4.65
C MET A 108 3.55 -3.57 -4.09
N VAL A 109 3.72 -4.88 -3.98
CA VAL A 109 4.99 -5.54 -3.72
C VAL A 109 5.22 -6.56 -4.84
N ASP A 110 6.23 -6.32 -5.68
CA ASP A 110 6.60 -7.26 -6.74
C ASP A 110 7.41 -8.42 -6.16
N MET A 111 7.07 -9.65 -6.55
CA MET A 111 7.84 -10.86 -6.21
C MET A 111 8.44 -11.53 -7.44
N SER A 112 8.17 -11.05 -8.67
CA SER A 112 8.75 -11.66 -9.88
C SER A 112 10.25 -11.43 -9.91
N PRO A 113 11.07 -12.40 -10.34
CA PRO A 113 12.54 -12.25 -10.36
C PRO A 113 13.01 -10.97 -11.05
N GLU A 114 12.41 -10.62 -12.19
CA GLU A 114 12.70 -9.43 -12.98
C GLU A 114 12.32 -8.09 -12.32
N ARG A 115 11.39 -8.09 -11.35
CA ARG A 115 10.91 -6.85 -10.68
C ARG A 115 11.08 -6.85 -9.16
N ALA A 116 11.53 -7.94 -8.56
CA ALA A 116 11.67 -8.10 -7.12
C ALA A 116 12.64 -7.10 -6.46
N THR A 117 13.42 -6.38 -7.26
CA THR A 117 14.34 -5.33 -6.81
C THR A 117 13.84 -3.92 -7.13
N ARG A 118 12.55 -3.77 -7.46
CA ARG A 118 11.92 -2.48 -7.78
C ARG A 118 10.93 -2.06 -6.72
N MET A 119 10.97 -0.77 -6.38
CA MET A 119 9.99 -0.13 -5.52
C MET A 119 8.84 0.39 -6.39
N ARG A 120 7.69 -0.28 -6.30
CA ARG A 120 6.47 0.09 -7.04
C ARG A 120 5.72 1.24 -6.37
N MET A 121 5.63 1.22 -5.06
CA MET A 121 5.05 2.27 -4.23
C MET A 121 5.95 2.51 -3.04
N PHE A 122 6.04 3.76 -2.60
CA PHE A 122 6.91 4.12 -1.49
C PHE A 122 6.12 4.14 -0.18
N PRO A 123 6.60 3.42 0.85
CA PRO A 123 5.99 3.51 2.17
C PRO A 123 6.19 4.92 2.74
N ALA A 124 5.36 5.27 3.71
CA ALA A 124 5.57 6.47 4.50
C ALA A 124 6.92 6.44 5.22
N SER A 125 7.49 7.61 5.49
CA SER A 125 8.70 7.75 6.30
C SER A 125 8.58 8.87 7.35
N TYR A 126 7.39 9.46 7.47
CA TYR A 126 7.11 10.59 8.36
C TYR A 126 6.94 10.19 9.84
N HIS A 127 7.02 8.90 10.18
CA HIS A 127 7.02 8.41 11.57
C HIS A 127 8.46 8.13 12.05
N ASP A 128 9.32 9.13 12.17
CA ASP A 128 10.75 8.92 12.53
C ASP A 128 11.43 7.88 11.61
N ARG A 129 11.39 8.15 10.30
CA ARG A 129 11.93 7.26 9.26
C ARG A 129 11.24 5.89 9.20
N SER A 130 10.02 5.79 9.72
CA SER A 130 9.21 4.56 9.69
C SER A 130 7.85 4.75 9.00
N ALA A 131 7.20 3.62 8.73
CA ALA A 131 5.78 3.52 8.45
C ALA A 131 5.09 2.64 9.50
N MET A 132 3.79 2.82 9.69
CA MET A 132 2.95 1.90 10.43
C MET A 132 2.36 0.82 9.50
N LEU A 133 2.32 -0.41 10.02
CA LEU A 133 1.68 -1.55 9.40
C LEU A 133 0.63 -2.12 10.34
N GLY A 134 -0.53 -2.48 9.81
CA GLY A 134 -1.51 -3.33 10.49
C GLY A 134 -1.46 -4.73 9.89
N PHE A 135 -1.43 -5.76 10.71
CA PHE A 135 -1.30 -7.17 10.29
C PHE A 135 -2.64 -7.90 10.28
N ALA A 136 -2.66 -9.05 9.61
CA ALA A 136 -3.90 -9.79 9.36
C ALA A 136 -4.51 -10.44 10.62
N ASP A 137 -3.76 -10.57 11.71
CA ASP A 137 -4.25 -10.95 13.04
C ASP A 137 -4.76 -9.75 13.88
N GLY A 138 -4.61 -8.53 13.37
CA GLY A 138 -5.08 -7.30 14.02
C GLY A 138 -4.02 -6.53 14.83
N HIS A 139 -2.78 -7.01 14.96
CA HIS A 139 -1.73 -6.22 15.62
C HIS A 139 -1.16 -5.15 14.69
N THR A 140 -0.34 -4.25 15.24
CA THR A 140 0.35 -3.21 14.47
C THR A 140 1.84 -3.18 14.77
N GLU A 141 2.66 -2.90 13.77
CA GLU A 141 4.11 -2.68 13.92
C GLU A 141 4.53 -1.36 13.29
N SER A 142 5.55 -0.72 13.87
CA SER A 142 6.30 0.36 13.25
C SER A 142 7.56 -0.21 12.61
N ARG A 143 7.75 0.03 11.31
CA ARG A 143 8.95 -0.41 10.57
C ARG A 143 9.82 0.77 10.20
N LYS A 144 10.96 0.93 10.89
CA LYS A 144 12.02 1.86 10.47
C LYS A 144 12.69 1.37 9.19
N TRP A 145 12.82 2.27 8.23
CA TRP A 145 13.48 2.00 6.95
C TRP A 145 14.98 2.24 7.06
N SER A 146 15.77 1.29 6.59
CA SER A 146 17.22 1.38 6.63
C SER A 146 17.83 1.91 5.34
N ASP A 147 17.16 1.73 4.19
CA ASP A 147 17.68 2.16 2.91
C ASP A 147 17.33 3.62 2.61
N SER A 148 18.35 4.42 2.28
CA SER A 148 18.17 5.83 1.90
C SER A 148 17.23 6.00 0.71
N ARG A 149 17.16 5.03 -0.21
CA ARG A 149 16.28 5.05 -1.39
C ARG A 149 14.81 4.85 -1.04
N THR A 150 14.52 4.23 0.11
CA THR A 150 13.16 4.15 0.66
C THR A 150 12.75 5.49 1.30
N LEU A 151 13.69 6.13 2.00
CA LEU A 151 13.48 7.38 2.74
C LEU A 151 13.44 8.63 1.85
N SER A 152 14.32 8.70 0.87
CA SER A 152 14.47 9.81 -0.08
C SER A 152 14.58 9.25 -1.50
N PRO A 153 13.44 8.87 -2.10
CA PRO A 153 13.43 8.31 -3.45
C PRO A 153 13.96 9.33 -4.47
N ALA A 154 14.85 8.89 -5.36
CA ALA A 154 15.37 9.75 -6.43
C ALA A 154 14.32 10.05 -7.51
N SER A 155 13.26 9.24 -7.62
CA SER A 155 12.21 9.45 -8.61
C SER A 155 11.33 10.65 -8.23
N VAL A 156 11.22 11.60 -9.14
CA VAL A 156 10.22 12.68 -9.08
C VAL A 156 8.86 12.26 -9.64
N ASN A 157 8.79 11.11 -10.33
CA ASN A 157 7.56 10.54 -10.86
C ASN A 157 7.20 9.24 -10.13
N PHE A 158 6.47 9.39 -9.02
CA PHE A 158 6.03 8.27 -8.19
C PHE A 158 4.95 7.39 -8.85
N HIS A 159 4.32 7.85 -9.93
CA HIS A 159 3.23 7.13 -10.63
C HIS A 159 3.70 6.31 -11.83
N ASN A 160 5.00 6.34 -12.16
CA ASN A 160 5.57 5.38 -13.11
C ASN A 160 5.67 3.96 -12.51
N HIS A 161 5.68 3.87 -11.17
CA HIS A 161 5.76 2.60 -10.44
C HIS A 161 6.90 1.71 -10.95
N ASP A 162 8.08 2.24 -11.24
CA ASP A 162 9.15 1.42 -11.82
C ASP A 162 10.53 1.80 -11.28
N THR A 163 10.59 2.21 -10.02
CA THR A 163 11.85 2.69 -9.45
C THR A 163 12.77 1.52 -9.13
N ALA A 164 13.90 1.42 -9.82
CA ALA A 164 14.93 0.41 -9.52
C ALA A 164 15.57 0.69 -8.16
N SER A 165 15.71 -0.35 -7.34
CA SER A 165 16.31 -0.26 -6.01
C SER A 165 16.99 -1.58 -5.64
N PRO A 166 18.01 -2.02 -6.40
CA PRO A 166 18.70 -3.28 -6.18
C PRO A 166 19.31 -3.39 -4.78
N ASN A 167 19.25 -4.59 -4.19
CA ASN A 167 19.78 -4.89 -2.85
C ASN A 167 19.19 -4.00 -1.74
N ASN A 168 17.93 -3.56 -1.88
CA ASN A 168 17.25 -2.79 -0.85
C ASN A 168 16.63 -3.73 0.21
N PRO A 169 17.14 -3.74 1.45
CA PRO A 169 16.64 -4.62 2.50
C PRO A 169 15.18 -4.33 2.88
N ASP A 170 14.70 -3.11 2.67
CA ASP A 170 13.30 -2.75 2.95
C ASP A 170 12.34 -3.40 1.95
N ILE A 171 12.75 -3.57 0.68
CA ILE A 171 11.96 -4.33 -0.31
C ILE A 171 11.87 -5.79 0.13
N THR A 172 12.99 -6.40 0.48
CA THR A 172 13.00 -7.80 0.98
C THR A 172 12.13 -7.97 2.21
N TRP A 173 12.19 -7.02 3.15
CA TRP A 173 11.36 -7.04 4.36
C TRP A 173 9.86 -6.95 4.04
N LEU A 174 9.47 -6.09 3.10
CA LEU A 174 8.09 -5.97 2.61
C LEU A 174 7.64 -7.24 1.91
N GLN A 175 8.46 -7.84 1.05
CA GLN A 175 8.17 -9.09 0.36
C GLN A 175 7.88 -10.23 1.34
N GLN A 176 8.71 -10.37 2.39
CA GLN A 176 8.52 -11.39 3.44
C GLN A 176 7.20 -11.27 4.20
N ARG A 177 6.56 -10.09 4.17
CA ARG A 177 5.29 -9.81 4.89
C ARG A 177 4.12 -9.55 3.97
N ALA A 178 4.34 -9.52 2.66
CA ALA A 178 3.28 -9.28 1.68
C ALA A 178 2.46 -10.56 1.44
N THR A 179 3.11 -11.73 1.42
CA THR A 179 2.44 -13.01 1.18
C THR A 179 3.35 -14.17 1.60
N ILE A 180 2.84 -15.40 1.49
CA ILE A 180 3.56 -16.64 1.72
C ILE A 180 3.77 -17.40 0.40
N ARG A 181 4.75 -18.30 0.37
CA ARG A 181 4.90 -19.24 -0.74
C ARG A 181 3.85 -20.36 -0.65
N LYS A 182 3.41 -20.87 -1.80
CA LYS A 182 2.51 -22.03 -1.88
C LYS A 182 3.22 -23.33 -1.49
#